data_AF-A0A925VHM6-F1
#
_entry.id   AF-A0A925VHM6-F1
#
_cell.length_a   1.000
_cell.length_b   1.000
_cell.length_c   1.000
_cell.angle_alpha   90.00
_cell.angle_beta   90.00
_cell.angle_gamma   90.00
#
_symmetry.space_group_name_H-M   'P 1'
#
loop_
_entity.id
_entity.type
_entity.pdbx_description
1 polymer ?
#
loop_
_entity_poly.entity_id
_entity_poly.type
_entity_poly.pdbx_seq_one_letter_code
_entity_poly.pdbx_strand_id
1 'polypeptide(L)'
;LEHNLKASFSAGYGFDSIAIALLARSNPLAIIPAAIFWGALRNGAGLMQLQSGISSNLISIIQALVIVFVAADQIVRWIYRIPQTGGSRMVFTRGWGR
;
A
#
# COMPACT_ATOMS: atom_id res chain seq x y z
N LEU A 1 -33.56 13.62 -16.57
CA LEU A 1 -32.78 14.02 -15.38
C LEU A 1 -32.20 12.76 -14.76
N GLU A 2 -31.15 12.20 -15.36
CA GLU A 2 -30.48 11.03 -14.80
C GLU A 2 -29.57 11.48 -13.66
N HIS A 3 -30.04 11.29 -12.44
CA HIS A 3 -29.22 11.32 -11.23
C HIS A 3 -28.38 10.04 -11.21
N ASN A 4 -27.42 9.93 -12.12
CA ASN A 4 -26.23 9.10 -11.89
C ASN A 4 -25.48 9.80 -10.75
N LEU A 5 -25.92 9.54 -9.51
CA LEU A 5 -25.16 9.81 -8.31
C LEU A 5 -23.81 9.21 -8.58
N LYS A 6 -22.87 10.08 -8.94
CA LYS A 6 -21.46 9.80 -9.14
C LYS A 6 -21.12 8.49 -8.44
N ALA A 7 -20.95 7.42 -9.22
CA ALA A 7 -20.20 6.23 -8.82
C ALA A 7 -18.70 6.57 -8.54
N SER A 8 -18.44 7.83 -8.16
CA SER A 8 -17.23 8.49 -7.73
C SER A 8 -16.97 8.28 -6.24
N PHE A 9 -17.85 7.57 -5.50
CA PHE A 9 -17.41 6.71 -4.39
C PHE A 9 -16.67 5.49 -4.94
N SER A 10 -15.66 5.80 -5.75
CA SER A 10 -14.50 5.03 -6.15
C SER A 10 -14.60 3.52 -6.02
N ALA A 11 -15.12 2.88 -7.07
CA ALA A 11 -14.90 1.45 -7.28
C ALA A 11 -13.39 1.07 -7.34
N GLY A 12 -12.47 2.04 -7.42
CA GLY A 12 -11.02 1.82 -7.46
C GLY A 12 -10.31 1.82 -6.11
N TYR A 13 -10.70 2.66 -5.13
CA TYR A 13 -9.91 2.79 -3.88
C TYR A 13 -9.90 1.50 -3.05
N GLY A 14 -11.00 0.74 -3.04
CA GLY A 14 -11.05 -0.58 -2.39
C GLY A 14 -10.14 -1.60 -3.08
N PHE A 15 -10.10 -1.61 -4.41
CA PHE A 15 -9.26 -2.52 -5.19
C PHE A 15 -7.76 -2.20 -5.02
N ASP A 16 -7.39 -0.91 -5.09
CA ASP A 16 -6.02 -0.46 -4.86
C ASP A 16 -5.55 -0.79 -3.43
N SER A 17 -6.46 -0.77 -2.46
CA SER A 17 -6.14 -1.10 -1.06
C SER A 17 -5.70 -2.55 -0.86
N ILE A 18 -6.13 -3.47 -1.73
CA ILE A 18 -5.68 -4.87 -1.71
C ILE A 18 -4.17 -4.91 -2.02
N ALA A 19 -3.72 -4.18 -3.03
CA ALA A 19 -2.31 -4.10 -3.38
C ALA A 19 -1.47 -3.48 -2.24
N ILE A 20 -2.00 -2.44 -1.58
CA ILE A 20 -1.32 -1.78 -0.44
C ILE A 20 -1.21 -2.74 0.76
N ALA A 21 -2.26 -3.53 1.04
CA ALA A 21 -2.22 -4.53 2.11
C ALA A 21 -1.20 -5.65 1.83
N LEU A 22 -1.09 -6.06 0.56
CA LEU A 22 -0.07 -7.02 0.11
C LEU A 22 1.34 -6.44 0.21
N LEU A 23 1.52 -5.18 -0.17
CA LEU A 23 2.79 -4.44 -0.01
C LEU A 23 3.21 -4.38 1.46
N ALA A 24 2.26 -4.20 2.38
CA ALA A 24 2.50 -4.15 3.81
C ALA A 24 2.58 -5.54 4.50
N ARG A 25 2.48 -6.65 3.76
CA ARG A 25 2.55 -8.04 4.27
C ARG A 25 1.59 -8.29 5.44
N SER A 26 0.37 -7.78 5.37
CA SER A 26 -0.62 -7.90 6.48
C SER A 26 -0.13 -7.40 7.85
N ASN A 27 0.97 -6.63 7.91
CA ASN A 27 1.45 -6.03 9.15
C ASN A 27 0.74 -4.68 9.37
N PRO A 28 -0.08 -4.53 10.43
CA PRO A 28 -0.87 -3.33 10.65
C PRO A 28 -0.03 -2.06 10.80
N LEU A 29 1.20 -2.17 11.32
CA LEU A 29 2.11 -1.03 11.46
C LEU A 29 2.71 -0.59 10.12
N ALA A 30 2.94 -1.53 9.20
CA ALA A 30 3.49 -1.23 7.88
C ALA A 30 2.47 -0.66 6.90
N ILE A 31 1.17 -0.85 7.16
CA ILE A 31 0.07 -0.33 6.32
C ILE A 31 0.01 1.20 6.35
N ILE A 32 0.29 1.82 7.51
CA ILE A 32 0.19 3.28 7.70
C ILE A 32 1.09 4.06 6.73
N PRO A 33 2.42 3.83 6.68
CA PRO A 33 3.28 4.55 5.75
C PRO A 33 2.98 4.22 4.27
N ALA A 34 2.56 2.98 3.97
CA ALA A 34 2.20 2.57 2.62
C ALA A 34 0.95 3.29 2.09
N ALA A 35 -0.09 3.44 2.93
CA ALA A 35 -1.32 4.15 2.58
C ALA A 35 -1.09 5.66 2.38
N ILE A 36 -0.26 6.28 3.23
CA ILE A 36 0.11 7.70 3.10
C ILE A 36 0.83 7.94 1.78
N PHE A 37 1.79 7.07 1.44
CA PHE A 37 2.51 7.16 0.19
C PHE A 37 1.59 7.04 -1.04
N TRP A 38 0.66 6.08 -1.02
CA TRP A 38 -0.34 5.94 -2.09
C TRP A 38 -1.23 7.18 -2.24
N GLY A 39 -1.67 7.76 -1.11
CA GLY A 39 -2.44 8.99 -1.09
C GLY A 39 -1.67 10.20 -1.65
N ALA A 40 -0.37 10.29 -1.36
CA ALA A 40 0.50 11.33 -1.89
C ALA A 40 0.68 11.20 -3.41
N LEU A 41 0.94 9.99 -3.91
CA LEU A 41 1.04 9.73 -5.36
C LEU A 41 -0.27 10.05 -6.08
N ARG A 42 -1.42 9.71 -5.48
CA ARG A 42 -2.74 9.98 -6.05
C ARG A 42 -3.04 11.47 -6.11
N ASN A 43 -2.68 12.23 -5.08
CA ASN A 43 -2.81 13.69 -5.07
C ASN A 43 -1.90 14.33 -6.13
N GLY A 44 -0.64 13.91 -6.19
CA GLY A 44 0.31 14.38 -7.21
C GLY A 44 -0.19 14.11 -8.63
N ALA A 45 -0.76 12.93 -8.86
CA ALA A 45 -1.39 12.58 -10.13
C ALA A 45 -2.58 13.48 -10.50
N GLY A 46 -3.42 13.84 -9.52
CA GLY A 46 -4.52 14.80 -9.73
C GLY A 46 -4.01 16.16 -10.20
N LEU A 47 -2.91 16.64 -9.62
CA LEU A 47 -2.26 17.89 -10.04
C LEU A 47 -1.68 17.79 -11.47
N MET A 48 -1.12 16.64 -11.84
CA MET A 48 -0.58 16.40 -13.20
C MET A 48 -1.68 16.34 -14.27
N GLN A 49 -2.87 15.82 -13.93
CA GLN A 49 -4.03 15.87 -14.84
C GLN A 49 -4.53 17.29 -15.07
N LEU A 50 -4.52 18.12 -14.02
CA LEU A 50 -4.99 19.51 -14.08
C LEU A 50 -4.04 20.42 -14.86
N GLN A 51 -2.72 20.19 -14.78
CA GLN A 51 -1.73 21.11 -15.36
C GLN A 51 -1.18 20.67 -16.72
N SER A 52 -1.02 19.37 -16.97
CA SER A 52 -0.18 18.90 -18.10
C SER A 52 -0.95 18.16 -19.19
N GLY A 53 -2.28 18.00 -19.08
CA GLY A 53 -3.07 17.24 -20.06
C GLY A 53 -2.67 15.76 -20.16
N ILE A 54 -1.87 15.27 -19.21
CA ILE A 54 -1.38 13.90 -19.17
C ILE A 54 -2.54 12.99 -18.76
N SER A 55 -2.90 12.09 -19.67
CA SER A 55 -3.99 11.12 -19.47
C SER A 55 -3.70 10.17 -18.30
N SER A 56 -4.76 9.67 -17.66
CA SER A 56 -4.72 8.78 -16.48
C SER A 56 -3.89 7.51 -16.68
N ASN A 57 -3.70 7.06 -17.92
CA ASN A 57 -2.85 5.91 -18.24
C ASN A 57 -1.39 6.12 -17.82
N LEU A 58 -0.82 7.31 -18.04
CA LEU A 58 0.59 7.56 -17.71
C LEU A 58 0.81 7.52 -16.19
N ILE A 59 -0.16 8.08 -15.45
CA ILE A 59 -0.19 8.05 -13.99
C ILE A 59 -0.23 6.63 -13.45
N SER A 60 -1.09 5.78 -14.03
CA SER A 60 -1.20 4.38 -13.60
C SER A 60 0.11 3.62 -13.83
N ILE A 61 0.80 3.87 -14.95
CA ILE A 61 2.11 3.28 -15.23
C ILE A 61 3.15 3.74 -14.19
N ILE A 62 3.22 5.04 -13.90
CA ILE A 62 4.14 5.58 -12.89
C ILE A 62 3.85 4.99 -11.52
N GLN A 63 2.58 4.93 -11.11
CA GLN A 63 2.19 4.32 -9.83
C GLN A 63 2.60 2.85 -9.74
N ALA A 64 2.41 2.07 -10.82
CA ALA A 64 2.84 0.67 -10.88
C ALA A 64 4.37 0.54 -10.77
N LEU A 65 5.13 1.36 -11.50
CA LEU A 65 6.60 1.37 -11.41
C LEU A 65 7.07 1.73 -10.01
N VAL A 66 6.46 2.74 -9.40
CA VAL A 66 6.79 3.18 -8.05
C VAL A 66 6.50 2.09 -7.02
N ILE A 67 5.36 1.38 -7.14
CA ILE A 67 5.10 0.20 -6.30
C ILE A 67 6.19 -0.84 -6.48
N VAL A 68 6.57 -1.17 -7.72
CA VAL A 68 7.63 -2.15 -8.00
C VAL A 68 8.95 -1.74 -7.36
N PHE A 69 9.35 -0.47 -7.46
CA PHE A 69 10.57 0.03 -6.84
C PHE A 69 10.53 -0.03 -5.31
N VAL A 70 9.44 0.41 -4.69
CA VAL A 70 9.29 0.38 -3.22
C VAL A 70 9.19 -1.06 -2.70
N ALA A 71 8.50 -1.92 -3.44
CA ALA A 71 8.36 -3.34 -3.12
C ALA A 71 9.65 -4.13 -3.40
N ALA A 72 10.59 -3.62 -4.21
CA ALA A 72 11.76 -4.37 -4.66
C ALA A 72 12.59 -4.93 -3.49
N ASP A 73 12.94 -4.11 -2.49
CA ASP A 73 13.69 -4.58 -1.31
C ASP A 73 12.92 -5.68 -0.56
N GLN A 74 11.60 -5.53 -0.44
CA GLN A 74 10.74 -6.52 0.21
C GLN A 74 10.59 -7.82 -0.59
N ILE A 75 10.47 -7.73 -1.92
CA ILE A 75 10.41 -8.86 -2.85
C ILE A 75 11.73 -9.63 -2.78
N VAL A 76 12.86 -8.92 -2.76
CA VAL A 76 14.20 -9.50 -2.60
C VAL A 76 14.30 -10.23 -1.26
N ARG A 77 13.96 -9.59 -0.13
CA ARG A 77 13.96 -10.24 1.20
C ARG A 77 13.04 -11.46 1.27
N TRP A 78 11.90 -11.41 0.58
CA TRP A 78 10.94 -12.52 0.52
C TRP A 78 11.48 -13.70 -0.30
N ILE A 79 12.07 -13.45 -1.47
CA ILE A 79 12.70 -14.46 -2.33
C ILE A 79 13.90 -15.12 -1.64
N TYR A 80 14.74 -14.32 -0.97
CA TYR A 80 15.91 -14.84 -0.26
C TYR A 80 15.58 -15.43 1.12
N ARG A 81 14.28 -15.53 1.49
CA ARG A 81 13.80 -16.12 2.76
C ARG A 81 14.66 -15.76 3.97
N ILE A 82 15.03 -14.48 4.09
CA ILE A 82 15.84 -14.05 5.24
C ILE A 82 14.99 -14.27 6.50
N PRO A 83 15.43 -15.13 7.45
CA PRO A 83 14.63 -15.47 8.63
C PRO A 83 14.30 -14.20 9.41
N GLN A 84 13.04 -14.06 9.83
CA GLN A 84 12.62 -12.99 10.73
C GLN A 84 13.15 -13.31 12.13
N THR A 85 14.42 -12.97 12.38
CA THR A 85 14.97 -12.97 13.74
C THR A 85 14.30 -11.85 14.52
N GLY A 86 13.24 -12.17 15.25
CA GLY A 86 12.63 -11.22 16.19
C GLY A 86 11.12 -11.31 16.38
N GLY A 87 10.54 -12.51 16.36
CA GLY A 87 9.29 -12.72 17.08
C GLY A 87 9.64 -12.87 18.55
N SER A 88 9.53 -11.78 19.32
CA SER A 88 9.73 -11.75 20.76
C SER A 88 9.21 -13.03 21.39
N ARG A 89 10.14 -13.79 21.96
CA ARG A 89 9.88 -14.79 22.98
C ARG A 89 9.17 -14.01 24.09
N MET A 90 7.83 -13.93 24.02
CA MET A 90 7.02 -13.73 25.20
C MET A 90 7.36 -14.93 26.06
N VAL A 91 8.41 -14.76 26.86
CA VAL A 91 8.64 -15.51 28.08
C VAL A 91 7.39 -15.20 28.88
N PHE A 92 6.37 -16.01 28.66
CA PHE A 92 5.27 -16.20 29.57
C PHE A 92 5.94 -16.71 30.83
N THR A 93 6.39 -15.77 31.66
CA THR A 93 7.04 -16.07 32.92
C THR A 93 6.00 -16.87 33.69
N ARG A 94 6.30 -18.15 33.84
CA ARG A 94 5.61 -19.09 34.70
C ARG A 94 5.56 -18.48 36.11
N GLY A 95 4.49 -17.76 36.39
CA GLY A 95 4.28 -17.04 37.64
C GLY A 95 2.87 -17.24 38.16
N TRP A 96 2.39 -18.48 38.11
CA TRP A 96 1.16 -18.94 38.76
C TRP A 96 1.55 -20.13 39.63
N GLY A 97 1.80 -19.88 40.92
CA GLY A 97 2.15 -20.94 41.86
C GLY A 97 3.05 -20.50 43.00
N ARG A 98 2.58 -19.58 43.84
CA ARG A 98 2.61 -19.65 45.32
C ARG A 98 1.58 -18.71 45.88
#